data_AF-A0A9N9T6P0-F1
#
_entry.id   AF-A0A9N9T6P0-F1
#
_cell.length_a   1.000
_cell.length_b   1.000
_cell.length_c   1.000
_cell.angle_alpha   90.00
_cell.angle_beta   90.00
_cell.angle_gamma   90.00
#
_symmetry.space_group_name_H-M   'P 1'
#
loop_
_entity.id
_entity.type
_entity.pdbx_description
1 polymer ?
#
loop_
_entity_poly.entity_id
_entity_poly.type
_entity_poly.pdbx_seq_one_letter_code
_entity_poly.pdbx_strand_id
1 'polypeptide(L)'
;MFDKYCVPITISSQKCQQRIQKEILATKIEFGLALLQSFVCITVLIPVEGSEKYTFNYMFTKMYIKPSLQPAWLIFFHTCLYTLVYFATHLPTVIMTTNDKTRFQYLILNERIRNLKDELNPELRYHKIVACVRHHINLRKFVHYIEEVFSNILFLEFFKSVIEICFTGFELTVSTEVEDACYMFNWDESSKTVQKMLLIMMIRAHKPLAVKAVFLKLSMATLTAILRSSYSYAAVLRSFYT
;
A
#
# COMPACT_ATOMS: atom_id res chain seq x y z
N MET A 1 -3.22 -51.12 -4.49
CA MET A 1 -3.83 -51.18 -5.84
C MET A 1 -3.98 -49.79 -6.50
N PHE A 2 -3.55 -48.69 -5.87
CA PHE A 2 -3.67 -47.33 -6.43
C PHE A 2 -2.38 -46.74 -7.05
N ASP A 3 -1.24 -47.44 -6.98
CA ASP A 3 0.04 -46.95 -7.54
C ASP A 3 0.22 -47.17 -9.05
N LYS A 4 -0.72 -47.85 -9.73
CA LYS A 4 -0.56 -48.21 -11.15
C LYS A 4 -0.94 -47.12 -12.16
N TYR A 5 -1.40 -45.94 -11.71
CA TYR A 5 -1.82 -44.83 -12.58
C TYR A 5 -1.03 -43.53 -12.32
N CYS A 6 0.17 -43.61 -11.77
CA CYS A 6 1.12 -42.49 -11.84
C CYS A 6 1.61 -42.32 -13.28
N VAL A 7 0.91 -41.49 -14.05
CA VAL A 7 1.39 -41.01 -15.35
C VAL A 7 2.73 -40.29 -15.12
N PRO A 8 3.79 -40.60 -15.89
CA PRO A 8 5.07 -39.91 -15.75
C PRO A 8 4.85 -38.40 -15.94
N ILE A 9 5.38 -37.61 -15.02
CA ILE A 9 5.36 -36.15 -15.08
C ILE A 9 6.06 -35.74 -16.38
N THR A 10 5.30 -35.27 -17.39
CA THR A 10 5.85 -34.83 -18.67
C THR A 10 6.83 -33.68 -18.45
N ILE A 11 7.88 -33.56 -19.26
CA ILE A 11 8.90 -32.49 -19.15
C ILE A 11 8.26 -31.08 -19.18
N SER A 12 7.12 -30.90 -19.88
CA SER A 12 6.33 -29.65 -19.85
C SER A 12 5.73 -29.37 -18.46
N SER A 13 5.17 -30.39 -17.81
CA SER A 13 4.60 -30.30 -16.46
C SER A 13 5.68 -30.07 -15.40
N GLN A 14 6.89 -30.61 -15.58
CA GLN A 14 8.04 -30.37 -14.71
C GLN A 14 8.59 -28.94 -14.83
N LYS A 15 8.71 -28.40 -16.05
CA LYS A 15 9.04 -26.99 -16.31
C LYS A 15 7.96 -26.04 -15.77
N CYS A 16 6.69 -26.43 -15.92
CA CYS A 16 5.57 -25.71 -15.31
C CYS A 16 5.74 -25.68 -13.79
N GLN A 17 5.94 -26.84 -13.14
CA GLN A 17 6.16 -26.93 -11.68
C GLN A 17 7.36 -26.11 -11.20
N GLN A 18 8.45 -26.03 -11.96
CA GLN A 18 9.60 -25.17 -11.61
C GLN A 18 9.29 -23.68 -11.72
N ARG A 19 8.56 -23.23 -12.75
CA ARG A 19 8.09 -21.83 -12.81
C ARG A 19 7.17 -21.51 -11.64
N ILE A 20 6.29 -22.45 -11.31
CA ILE A 20 5.34 -22.35 -10.21
C ILE A 20 6.06 -22.21 -8.86
N GLN A 21 7.08 -23.02 -8.62
CA GLN A 21 7.89 -22.95 -7.39
C GLN A 21 8.62 -21.61 -7.27
N LYS A 22 9.09 -21.03 -8.39
CA LYS A 22 9.69 -19.68 -8.41
C LYS A 22 8.69 -18.57 -8.09
N GLU A 23 7.49 -18.61 -8.66
CA GLU A 23 6.43 -17.63 -8.36
C GLU A 23 6.02 -17.70 -6.88
N ILE A 24 5.83 -18.91 -6.34
CA ILE A 24 5.54 -19.12 -4.90
C ILE A 24 6.67 -18.60 -4.01
N LEU A 25 7.93 -18.80 -4.41
CA LEU A 25 9.08 -18.28 -3.67
C LEU A 25 9.13 -16.75 -3.70
N ALA A 26 8.84 -16.13 -4.84
CA ALA A 26 8.77 -14.67 -4.97
C ALA A 26 7.66 -14.09 -4.06
N THR A 27 6.46 -14.67 -4.07
CA THR A 27 5.36 -14.26 -3.18
C THR A 27 5.72 -14.44 -1.69
N LYS A 28 6.45 -15.52 -1.33
CA LYS A 28 6.93 -15.72 0.04
C LYS A 28 7.97 -14.68 0.46
N ILE A 29 8.85 -14.27 -0.44
CA ILE A 29 9.85 -13.22 -0.19
C ILE A 29 9.16 -11.87 0.01
N GLU A 30 8.18 -11.52 -0.83
CA GLU A 30 7.39 -10.28 -0.68
C GLU A 30 6.66 -10.22 0.66
N PHE A 31 6.03 -11.32 1.08
CA PHE A 31 5.38 -11.41 2.38
C PHE A 31 6.38 -11.25 3.55
N GLY A 32 7.56 -11.87 3.43
CA GLY A 32 8.64 -11.74 4.40
C GLY A 32 9.18 -10.30 4.51
N LEU A 33 9.34 -9.61 3.37
CA LEU A 33 9.76 -8.20 3.33
C LEU A 33 8.71 -7.29 4.00
N ALA A 34 7.43 -7.57 3.78
CA ALA A 34 6.34 -6.79 4.36
C ALA A 34 6.27 -6.97 5.90
N LEU A 35 6.51 -8.19 6.41
CA LEU A 35 6.66 -8.44 7.85
C LEU A 35 7.91 -7.76 8.42
N LEU A 36 9.03 -7.75 7.70
CA LEU A 36 10.23 -7.01 8.10
C LEU A 36 9.98 -5.50 8.18
N GLN A 37 9.25 -4.93 7.21
CA GLN A 37 8.88 -3.52 7.22
C GLN A 37 7.97 -3.18 8.41
N SER A 38 7.07 -4.09 8.79
CA SER A 38 6.25 -3.96 10.00
C SER A 38 7.10 -3.94 11.27
N PHE A 39 8.11 -4.83 11.36
CA PHE A 39 9.03 -4.91 12.49
C PHE A 39 9.90 -3.66 12.61
N VAL A 40 10.41 -3.13 11.49
CA VAL A 40 11.18 -1.88 11.45
C VAL A 40 10.33 -0.71 11.94
N CYS A 41 9.07 -0.60 11.51
CA CYS A 41 8.16 0.44 12.00
C CYS A 41 7.92 0.34 13.51
N ILE A 42 7.76 -0.88 14.05
CA ILE A 42 7.62 -1.11 15.50
C ILE A 42 8.90 -0.71 16.25
N THR A 43 10.09 -1.02 15.72
CA THR A 43 11.37 -0.62 16.36
C THR A 43 11.63 0.88 16.29
N VAL A 44 11.12 1.59 15.28
CA VAL A 44 11.16 3.06 15.20
C VAL A 44 10.17 3.69 16.20
N LEU A 45 9.10 2.98 16.56
CA LEU A 45 8.09 3.42 17.53
C LEU A 45 8.46 3.11 18.99
N ILE A 46 9.29 2.10 19.25
CA ILE A 46 9.84 1.87 20.59
C ILE A 46 10.87 2.99 20.85
N PRO A 47 10.67 3.85 21.87
CA PRO A 47 11.69 4.83 22.20
C PRO A 47 12.98 4.07 22.57
N VAL A 48 14.06 4.34 21.83
CA VAL A 48 15.41 3.92 22.25
C VAL A 48 15.73 4.73 23.49
N GLU A 49 15.43 4.13 24.65
CA GLU A 49 15.83 4.68 25.93
C GLU A 49 17.36 4.58 26.02
N GLY A 50 18.04 5.71 25.81
CA GLY A 50 19.48 5.85 25.99
C GLY A 50 20.30 6.04 24.71
N SER A 51 20.23 7.22 24.10
CA SER A 51 21.34 7.82 23.35
C SER A 51 20.98 9.24 22.93
N GLU A 52 21.60 10.25 23.54
CA GLU A 52 21.37 11.68 23.31
C GLU A 52 21.73 12.21 21.91
N LYS A 53 21.96 11.39 20.87
CA LYS A 53 22.63 11.86 19.64
C LYS A 53 22.07 11.51 18.26
N TYR A 54 20.81 11.07 18.13
CA TYR A 54 20.20 10.93 16.78
C TYR A 54 18.79 11.51 16.73
N THR A 55 18.70 12.77 16.32
CA THR A 55 17.47 13.52 16.05
C THR A 55 16.97 13.26 14.63
N PHE A 56 16.13 12.24 14.45
CA PHE A 56 15.21 12.20 13.32
C PHE A 56 13.78 12.02 13.86
N ASN A 57 13.06 13.14 13.85
CA ASN A 57 11.64 13.37 14.16
C ASN A 57 11.20 13.37 15.64
N TYR A 58 11.50 14.48 16.33
CA TYR A 58 11.18 14.77 17.74
C TYR A 58 9.95 15.70 17.91
N MET A 59 9.19 16.00 16.84
CA MET A 59 8.07 16.95 16.92
C MET A 59 6.81 16.31 17.55
N PHE A 60 6.53 15.03 17.27
CA PHE A 60 5.37 14.33 17.86
C PHE A 60 5.53 14.05 19.36
N THR A 61 6.74 13.76 19.83
CA THR A 61 7.01 13.34 21.22
C THR A 61 6.89 14.47 22.24
N LYS A 62 7.07 15.73 21.85
CA LYS A 62 6.99 16.86 22.80
C LYS A 62 5.55 17.20 23.21
N MET A 63 4.54 16.82 22.42
CA MET A 63 3.13 16.97 22.79
C MET A 63 2.69 15.97 23.89
N TYR A 64 3.52 14.98 24.22
CA TYR A 64 3.23 13.91 25.19
C TYR A 64 3.63 14.22 26.64
N ILE A 65 4.31 15.33 26.91
CA ILE A 65 4.89 15.61 28.24
C ILE A 65 4.07 16.69 28.97
N LYS A 66 2.76 16.49 29.11
CA LYS A 66 1.96 17.21 30.12
C LYS A 66 1.00 16.23 30.81
N PRO A 67 1.18 15.93 32.11
CA PRO A 67 0.50 14.82 32.75
C PRO A 67 -0.80 15.29 33.41
N SER A 68 -1.91 15.23 32.67
CA SER A 68 -3.24 15.13 33.28
C SER A 68 -4.19 14.39 32.34
N LEU A 69 -4.24 13.05 32.46
CA LEU A 69 -5.31 12.15 32.01
C LEU A 69 -5.80 12.21 30.54
N GLN A 70 -5.09 12.89 29.63
CA GLN A 70 -5.41 12.98 28.19
C GLN A 70 -4.57 12.10 27.21
N PRO A 71 -3.37 11.54 27.53
CA PRO A 71 -2.56 10.86 26.51
C PRO A 71 -2.98 9.42 26.20
N ALA A 72 -3.67 8.69 27.09
CA ALA A 72 -3.99 7.28 26.87
C ALA A 72 -4.98 7.06 25.70
N TRP A 73 -6.03 7.88 25.62
CA TRP A 73 -6.97 7.85 24.49
C TRP A 73 -6.28 8.23 23.19
N LEU A 74 -5.42 9.26 23.20
CA LEU A 74 -4.66 9.70 22.04
C LEU A 74 -3.73 8.59 21.50
N ILE A 75 -3.01 7.90 22.40
CA ILE A 75 -2.15 6.76 22.05
C ILE A 75 -2.98 5.61 21.48
N PHE A 76 -4.14 5.33 22.07
CA PHE A 76 -5.07 4.31 21.56
C PHE A 76 -5.55 4.66 20.14
N PHE A 77 -6.00 5.90 19.90
CA PHE A 77 -6.42 6.35 18.58
C PHE A 77 -5.29 6.27 17.55
N HIS A 78 -4.08 6.66 17.92
CA HIS A 78 -2.92 6.60 17.04
C HIS A 78 -2.54 5.15 16.72
N THR A 79 -2.58 4.26 17.72
CA THR A 79 -2.34 2.82 17.55
C THR A 79 -3.41 2.17 16.67
N CYS A 80 -4.69 2.50 16.87
CA CYS A 80 -5.79 2.03 16.04
C CYS A 80 -5.68 2.51 14.59
N LEU A 81 -5.34 3.80 14.39
CA LEU A 81 -5.14 4.37 13.07
C LEU A 81 -3.96 3.69 12.35
N TYR A 82 -2.84 3.47 13.04
CA TYR A 82 -1.70 2.74 12.47
C TYR A 82 -2.03 1.30 12.11
N THR A 83 -2.75 0.60 12.98
CA THR A 83 -3.18 -0.78 12.73
C THR A 83 -4.09 -0.83 11.50
N LEU A 84 -5.01 0.13 11.36
CA LEU A 84 -5.88 0.26 10.20
C LEU A 84 -5.10 0.58 8.91
N VAL A 85 -4.14 1.50 8.97
CA VAL A 85 -3.24 1.82 7.85
C VAL A 85 -2.40 0.62 7.43
N TYR A 86 -1.88 -0.13 8.40
CA TYR A 86 -1.12 -1.36 8.18
C TYR A 86 -1.94 -2.40 7.41
N PHE A 87 -3.13 -2.74 7.91
CA PHE A 87 -4.03 -3.66 7.20
C PHE A 87 -4.35 -3.17 5.79
N ALA A 88 -4.61 -1.88 5.61
CA ALA A 88 -4.84 -1.28 4.29
C ALA A 88 -3.63 -1.45 3.35
N THR A 89 -2.40 -1.18 3.82
CA THR A 89 -1.19 -1.37 2.98
C THR A 89 -0.96 -2.82 2.52
N HIS A 90 -1.55 -3.80 3.21
CA HIS A 90 -1.47 -5.21 2.81
C HIS A 90 -2.64 -5.68 1.94
N LEU A 91 -3.71 -4.89 1.76
CA LEU A 91 -4.78 -5.25 0.83
C LEU A 91 -4.30 -5.42 -0.62
N PRO A 92 -3.39 -4.57 -1.15
CA PRO A 92 -2.84 -4.75 -2.49
C PRO A 92 -2.12 -6.09 -2.68
N THR A 93 -1.41 -6.59 -1.67
CA THR A 93 -0.70 -7.88 -1.78
C THR A 93 -1.68 -9.04 -1.84
N VAL A 94 -2.79 -8.99 -1.07
CA VAL A 94 -3.86 -9.99 -1.15
C VAL A 94 -4.48 -10.02 -2.56
N ILE A 95 -4.70 -8.85 -3.17
CA ILE A 95 -5.19 -8.72 -4.55
C ILE A 95 -4.22 -9.36 -5.53
N MET A 96 -2.92 -9.02 -5.45
CA MET A 96 -1.88 -9.58 -6.31
C MET A 96 -1.82 -11.11 -6.19
N THR A 97 -1.72 -11.64 -4.96
CA THR A 97 -1.66 -13.10 -4.77
C THR A 97 -2.90 -13.83 -5.26
N THR A 98 -4.08 -13.19 -5.19
CA THR A 98 -5.33 -13.77 -5.69
C THR A 98 -5.36 -13.78 -7.23
N ASN A 99 -4.88 -12.70 -7.86
CA ASN A 99 -4.73 -12.62 -9.31
C ASN A 99 -3.73 -13.65 -9.83
N ASP A 100 -2.61 -13.84 -9.13
CA ASP A 100 -1.60 -14.84 -9.49
C ASP A 100 -2.14 -16.26 -9.37
N LYS A 101 -2.85 -16.57 -8.28
CA LYS A 101 -3.54 -17.86 -8.10
C LYS A 101 -4.58 -18.10 -9.19
N THR A 102 -5.32 -17.06 -9.59
CA THR A 102 -6.33 -17.16 -10.65
C THR A 102 -5.67 -17.44 -11.99
N ARG A 103 -4.64 -16.67 -12.34
CA ARG A 103 -3.82 -16.87 -13.55
C ARG A 103 -3.26 -18.28 -13.61
N PHE A 104 -2.79 -18.79 -12.48
CA PHE A 104 -2.28 -20.15 -12.37
C PHE A 104 -3.34 -21.21 -12.73
N GLN A 105 -4.59 -21.06 -12.26
CA GLN A 105 -5.66 -22.00 -12.62
C GLN A 105 -5.97 -21.97 -14.13
N TYR A 106 -5.92 -20.80 -14.77
CA TYR A 106 -6.04 -20.70 -16.22
C TYR A 106 -4.89 -21.39 -16.97
N LEU A 107 -3.66 -21.34 -16.44
CA LEU A 107 -2.53 -22.07 -17.01
C LEU A 107 -2.71 -23.59 -16.92
N ILE A 108 -3.19 -24.10 -15.78
CA ILE A 108 -3.52 -25.53 -15.62
C ILE A 108 -4.60 -25.94 -16.62
N LEU A 109 -5.66 -25.13 -16.75
CA LEU A 109 -6.73 -25.39 -17.72
C LEU A 109 -6.18 -25.45 -19.15
N ASN A 110 -5.33 -24.50 -19.53
CA ASN A 110 -4.71 -24.47 -20.87
C ASN A 110 -3.85 -25.71 -21.13
N GLU A 111 -3.05 -26.16 -20.15
CA GLU A 111 -2.24 -27.37 -20.31
C GLU A 111 -3.12 -28.62 -20.41
N ARG A 112 -4.18 -28.72 -19.59
CA ARG A 112 -5.16 -29.82 -19.68
C ARG A 112 -5.81 -29.88 -21.06
N ILE A 113 -6.19 -28.72 -21.62
CA ILE A 113 -6.79 -28.64 -22.96
C ILE A 113 -5.78 -29.06 -24.05
N ARG A 114 -4.52 -28.65 -23.94
CA ARG A 114 -3.47 -29.06 -24.88
C ARG A 114 -3.27 -30.57 -24.89
N ASN A 115 -3.23 -31.18 -23.70
CA ASN A 115 -3.06 -32.62 -23.54
C ASN A 115 -4.26 -33.45 -24.06
N LEU A 116 -5.39 -32.82 -24.39
CA LEU A 116 -6.52 -33.51 -25.04
C LEU A 116 -6.21 -33.93 -26.48
N LYS A 117 -5.23 -33.29 -27.14
CA LYS A 117 -4.84 -33.64 -28.52
C LYS A 117 -4.21 -35.03 -28.62
N ASP A 118 -3.50 -35.43 -27.57
CA ASP A 118 -2.76 -36.69 -27.51
C ASP A 118 -3.61 -37.85 -26.97
N GLU A 119 -4.88 -37.59 -26.57
CA GLU A 119 -5.78 -38.59 -26.02
C GLU A 119 -6.50 -39.36 -27.16
N LEU A 120 -6.07 -40.60 -27.39
CA LEU A 120 -6.66 -41.49 -28.41
C LEU A 120 -8.02 -42.07 -28.00
N ASN A 121 -8.31 -42.20 -26.69
CA ASN A 121 -9.56 -42.81 -26.23
C ASN A 121 -10.72 -41.80 -26.29
N PRO A 122 -11.74 -42.01 -27.15
CA PRO A 122 -12.81 -41.03 -27.38
C PRO A 122 -13.71 -40.81 -26.15
N GLU A 123 -14.01 -41.87 -25.39
CA GLU A 123 -14.82 -41.78 -24.17
C GLU A 123 -14.08 -40.99 -23.08
N LEU A 124 -12.79 -41.26 -22.92
CA LEU A 124 -11.95 -40.56 -21.94
C LEU A 124 -11.75 -39.09 -22.34
N ARG A 125 -11.58 -38.81 -23.63
CA ARG A 125 -11.45 -37.46 -24.18
C ARG A 125 -12.72 -36.64 -23.94
N TYR A 126 -13.90 -37.22 -24.15
CA TYR A 126 -15.18 -36.56 -23.85
C TYR A 126 -15.28 -36.17 -22.38
N HIS A 127 -15.01 -37.10 -21.46
CA HIS A 127 -15.06 -36.84 -20.03
C HIS A 127 -14.06 -35.73 -19.59
N LYS A 128 -12.84 -35.73 -20.14
CA LYS A 128 -11.83 -34.69 -19.85
C LYS A 128 -12.25 -33.32 -20.40
N ILE A 129 -12.90 -33.25 -21.57
CA ILE A 129 -13.45 -31.99 -22.12
C ILE A 129 -14.52 -31.44 -21.18
N VAL A 130 -15.48 -32.26 -20.75
CA VAL A 130 -16.54 -31.84 -19.81
C VAL A 130 -15.93 -31.30 -18.51
N ALA A 131 -14.90 -31.96 -17.98
CA ALA A 131 -14.18 -31.49 -16.81
C ALA A 131 -13.50 -30.13 -17.03
N CYS A 132 -12.87 -29.91 -18.20
CA CYS A 132 -12.26 -28.63 -18.56
C CYS A 132 -13.30 -27.52 -18.70
N VAL A 133 -14.43 -27.78 -19.36
CA VAL A 133 -15.55 -26.84 -19.50
C VAL A 133 -16.11 -26.46 -18.14
N ARG A 134 -16.35 -27.44 -17.26
CA ARG A 134 -16.82 -27.19 -15.89
C ARG A 134 -15.83 -26.34 -15.09
N HIS A 135 -14.53 -26.64 -15.19
CA HIS A 135 -13.50 -25.88 -14.52
C HIS A 135 -13.44 -24.42 -15.03
N HIS A 136 -13.50 -24.21 -16.35
CA HIS A 136 -13.53 -22.87 -16.94
C HIS A 136 -14.74 -22.05 -16.48
N ILE A 137 -15.94 -22.66 -16.45
CA ILE A 137 -17.16 -22.00 -15.97
C ILE A 137 -17.00 -21.56 -14.51
N ASN A 138 -16.45 -22.43 -13.66
CA ASN A 138 -16.21 -22.11 -12.25
C ASN A 138 -15.17 -21.00 -12.08
N LEU A 139 -14.09 -21.01 -12.86
CA LEU A 139 -13.08 -19.94 -12.84
C LEU A 139 -13.67 -18.60 -13.27
N ARG A 140 -14.51 -18.58 -14.31
CA ARG A 140 -15.18 -17.36 -14.75
C ARG A 140 -16.10 -16.78 -13.67
N LYS A 141 -16.85 -17.62 -12.95
CA LYS A 141 -17.66 -17.19 -11.80
C LYS A 141 -16.80 -16.59 -10.68
N PHE A 142 -15.67 -17.23 -10.39
CA PHE A 142 -14.73 -16.76 -9.37
C PHE A 142 -14.08 -15.42 -9.73
N VAL A 143 -13.64 -15.25 -10.99
CA VAL A 143 -13.10 -13.97 -11.48
C VAL A 143 -14.12 -12.86 -11.33
N HIS A 144 -15.36 -13.08 -11.75
CA HIS A 144 -16.41 -12.08 -11.66
C HIS A 144 -16.68 -11.65 -10.21
N TYR A 145 -16.73 -12.62 -9.29
CA TYR A 145 -16.86 -12.35 -7.86
C TYR A 145 -15.69 -11.52 -7.32
N ILE A 146 -14.45 -11.86 -7.71
CA ILE A 146 -13.27 -11.12 -7.30
C ILE A 146 -13.28 -9.70 -7.85
N GLU A 147 -13.62 -9.50 -9.12
CA GLU A 147 -13.67 -8.18 -9.74
C GLU A 147 -14.59 -7.22 -8.98
N GLU A 148 -15.78 -7.70 -8.59
CA GLU A 148 -16.74 -6.91 -7.81
C GLU A 148 -16.17 -6.52 -6.44
N VAL A 149 -15.56 -7.48 -5.72
CA VAL A 149 -14.96 -7.23 -4.40
C VAL A 149 -13.74 -6.30 -4.52
N PHE A 150 -12.87 -6.54 -5.49
CA PHE A 150 -11.62 -5.79 -5.65
C PHE A 150 -11.84 -4.40 -6.19
N SER A 151 -12.87 -4.16 -7.02
CA SER A 151 -13.18 -2.82 -7.52
C SER A 151 -13.37 -1.81 -6.39
N ASN A 152 -14.15 -2.18 -5.37
CA ASN A 152 -14.40 -1.31 -4.22
C ASN A 152 -13.13 -1.10 -3.37
N ILE A 153 -12.33 -2.14 -3.18
CA ILE A 153 -11.08 -2.07 -2.40
C ILE A 153 -10.06 -1.18 -3.12
N LEU A 154 -9.86 -1.39 -4.43
CA LEU A 154 -8.93 -0.60 -5.25
C LEU A 154 -9.32 0.87 -5.29
N PHE A 155 -10.62 1.18 -5.34
CA PHE A 155 -11.12 2.54 -5.23
C PHE A 155 -10.69 3.16 -3.90
N LEU A 156 -10.98 2.52 -2.77
CA LEU A 156 -10.61 3.05 -1.46
C LEU A 156 -9.09 3.23 -1.29
N GLU A 157 -8.28 2.29 -1.80
CA GLU A 157 -6.82 2.39 -1.77
C GLU A 157 -6.29 3.57 -2.59
N PHE A 158 -6.90 3.87 -3.73
CA PHE A 158 -6.55 5.05 -4.52
C PHE A 158 -6.80 6.34 -3.73
N PHE A 159 -7.98 6.49 -3.13
CA PHE A 159 -8.32 7.68 -2.34
C PHE A 159 -7.43 7.81 -1.09
N LYS A 160 -7.17 6.70 -0.39
CA LYS A 160 -6.25 6.67 0.75
C LYS A 160 -4.86 7.14 0.35
N SER A 161 -4.29 6.58 -0.73
CA SER A 161 -2.94 6.92 -1.19
C SER A 161 -2.82 8.41 -1.50
N VAL A 162 -3.83 8.99 -2.14
CA VAL A 162 -3.89 10.42 -2.44
C VAL A 162 -3.91 11.26 -1.16
N ILE A 163 -4.73 10.90 -0.17
CA ILE A 163 -4.81 11.60 1.12
C ILE A 163 -3.47 11.51 1.87
N GLU A 164 -2.87 10.32 1.93
CA GLU A 164 -1.61 10.06 2.63
C GLU A 164 -0.45 10.90 2.06
N ILE A 165 -0.32 10.93 0.74
CA ILE A 165 0.68 11.76 0.04
C ILE A 165 0.43 13.25 0.30
N CYS A 166 -0.82 13.70 0.30
CA CYS A 166 -1.16 15.10 0.54
C CYS A 166 -0.92 15.52 1.99
N PHE A 167 -1.26 14.66 2.95
CA PHE A 167 -1.01 14.88 4.37
C PHE A 167 0.49 14.98 4.66
N THR A 168 1.29 14.09 4.05
CA THR A 168 2.76 14.16 4.11
C THR A 168 3.29 15.50 3.60
N GLY A 169 2.72 16.04 2.51
CA GLY A 169 3.06 17.37 2.01
C GLY A 169 2.64 18.52 2.95
N PHE A 170 1.53 18.37 3.67
CA PHE A 170 1.05 19.35 4.64
C PHE A 170 1.93 19.41 5.90
N GLU A 171 2.26 18.25 6.49
CA GLU A 171 3.19 18.16 7.63
C GLU A 171 4.52 18.86 7.34
N LEU A 172 5.01 18.76 6.11
CA LEU A 172 6.22 19.46 5.68
C LEU A 172 6.04 20.98 5.57
N THR A 173 4.81 21.46 5.34
CA THR A 173 4.50 22.89 5.30
C THR A 173 4.46 23.51 6.70
N VAL A 174 4.09 22.74 7.74
CA VAL A 174 4.15 23.19 9.16
C VAL A 174 5.56 23.66 9.56
N SER A 175 6.62 23.23 8.85
CA SER A 175 7.97 23.74 9.03
C SER A 175 8.10 25.27 8.87
N THR A 176 7.19 25.93 8.13
CA THR A 176 7.18 27.39 7.99
C THR A 176 6.59 28.10 9.21
N GLU A 177 5.78 27.43 10.04
CA GLU A 177 5.25 28.02 11.28
C GLU A 177 6.35 28.29 12.33
N VAL A 178 7.50 27.61 12.19
CA VAL A 178 8.69 27.86 13.01
C VAL A 178 9.24 29.27 12.78
N GLU A 179 9.12 29.79 11.56
CA GLU A 179 9.49 31.16 11.22
C GLU A 179 8.61 32.16 11.99
N ASP A 180 7.29 31.97 11.92
CA ASP A 180 6.30 32.80 12.60
C ASP A 180 6.51 32.79 14.13
N ALA A 181 6.77 31.61 14.70
CA ALA A 181 7.05 31.46 16.12
C ALA A 181 8.35 32.15 16.55
N CYS A 182 9.39 32.10 15.71
CA CYS A 182 10.64 32.84 15.96
C CYS A 182 10.41 34.36 15.85
N TYR A 183 9.52 34.82 14.97
CA TYR A 183 9.22 36.24 14.78
C TYR A 183 8.41 36.83 15.94
N MET A 184 7.47 36.05 16.48
CA MET A 184 6.64 36.42 17.63
C MET A 184 7.38 36.34 18.97
N PHE A 185 8.60 35.80 18.99
CA PHE A 185 9.47 35.80 20.16
C PHE A 185 10.00 37.23 20.41
N ASN A 186 10.09 37.67 21.67
CA ASN A 186 10.69 38.96 22.07
C ASN A 186 12.22 38.94 21.83
N TRP A 187 12.60 38.87 20.56
CA TRP A 187 13.97 38.70 20.11
C TRP A 187 14.80 39.96 20.40
N ASP A 188 14.16 41.12 20.44
CA ASP A 188 14.74 42.42 20.75
C ASP A 188 15.23 42.51 22.20
N GLU A 189 14.52 41.89 23.15
CA GLU A 189 14.85 41.86 24.58
C GLU A 189 15.91 40.81 24.97
N SER A 190 16.29 39.93 24.03
CA SER A 190 17.18 38.80 24.31
C SER A 190 18.66 39.09 24.02
N SER A 191 19.55 38.22 24.53
CA SER A 191 21.00 38.37 24.33
C SER A 191 21.41 38.29 22.86
N LYS A 192 22.51 38.96 22.49
CA LYS A 192 23.05 38.97 21.11
C LYS A 192 23.34 37.57 20.56
N THR A 193 23.65 36.61 21.42
CA THR A 193 23.84 35.21 21.03
C THR A 193 22.53 34.55 20.62
N VAL A 194 21.45 34.77 21.38
CA VAL A 194 20.10 34.24 21.09
C VAL A 194 19.53 34.89 19.83
N GLN A 195 19.71 36.20 19.66
CA GLN A 195 19.31 36.93 18.43
C GLN A 195 19.95 36.30 17.18
N LYS A 196 21.25 36.01 17.21
CA LYS A 196 21.95 35.36 16.08
C LYS A 196 21.44 33.95 15.82
N MET A 197 21.13 33.18 16.87
CA MET A 197 20.59 31.82 16.73
C MET A 197 19.18 31.83 16.11
N LEU A 198 18.31 32.72 16.55
CA LEU A 198 16.96 32.91 15.99
C LEU A 198 17.03 33.33 14.52
N LEU A 199 17.93 34.25 14.17
CA LEU A 199 18.13 34.68 12.79
C LEU A 199 18.54 33.51 11.88
N ILE A 200 19.46 32.64 12.36
CA ILE A 200 19.85 31.42 11.63
C ILE A 200 18.65 30.47 11.48
N MET A 201 17.83 30.31 12.52
CA MET A 201 16.63 29.46 12.43
C MET A 201 15.60 30.03 11.44
N MET A 202 15.31 31.33 11.48
CA MET A 202 14.41 32.00 10.53
C MET A 202 14.90 31.85 9.07
N ILE A 203 16.19 32.11 8.81
CA ILE A 203 16.77 31.98 7.45
C ILE A 203 16.69 30.53 6.96
N ARG A 204 16.83 29.54 7.86
CA ARG A 204 16.71 28.12 7.50
C ARG A 204 15.27 27.66 7.35
N ALA A 205 14.33 28.21 8.11
CA ALA A 205 12.90 27.93 8.04
C ALA A 205 12.23 28.57 6.79
N HIS A 206 12.75 29.72 6.33
CA HIS A 206 12.33 30.39 5.10
C HIS A 206 12.51 29.55 3.82
N LYS A 207 13.29 28.46 3.86
CA LYS A 207 13.27 27.42 2.83
C LYS A 207 12.24 26.36 3.26
N PRO A 208 10.98 26.40 2.78
CA PRO A 208 10.03 25.34 3.08
C PRO A 208 10.66 24.02 2.64
N LEU A 209 10.60 23.01 3.52
CA LEU A 209 10.98 21.63 3.23
C LEU A 209 9.98 21.04 2.21
N ALA A 210 9.92 21.61 1.02
CA ALA A 210 9.00 21.22 -0.02
C ALA A 210 9.52 19.98 -0.72
N VAL A 211 8.98 18.81 -0.35
CA VAL A 211 9.14 17.60 -1.15
C VAL A 211 8.36 17.81 -2.45
N LYS A 212 9.10 18.01 -3.54
CA LYS A 212 8.54 18.09 -4.90
C LYS A 212 8.47 16.69 -5.48
N ALA A 213 7.25 16.20 -5.71
CA ALA A 213 7.05 15.02 -6.56
C ALA A 213 7.08 15.46 -8.02
N VAL A 214 8.29 15.54 -8.59
CA VAL A 214 8.64 15.90 -9.99
C VAL A 214 7.99 17.20 -10.52
N PHE A 215 6.66 17.25 -10.71
CA PHE A 215 5.90 18.40 -11.22
C PHE A 215 4.73 18.85 -10.32
N LEU A 216 4.39 18.11 -9.26
CA LEU A 216 3.27 18.42 -8.37
C LEU A 216 3.78 18.92 -7.02
N LYS A 217 3.34 20.11 -6.63
CA LYS A 217 3.40 20.54 -5.23
C LYS A 217 2.36 19.75 -4.45
N LEU A 218 2.82 18.93 -3.51
CA LEU A 218 1.98 18.16 -2.62
C LEU A 218 1.37 19.10 -1.58
N SER A 219 0.07 19.40 -1.71
CA SER A 219 -0.66 20.26 -0.76
C SER A 219 -2.15 19.90 -0.74
N MET A 220 -2.84 20.22 0.36
CA MET A 220 -4.29 20.06 0.48
C MET A 220 -5.07 20.89 -0.55
N ALA A 221 -4.50 22.00 -1.00
CA ALA A 221 -5.07 22.81 -2.09
C ALA A 221 -5.05 22.05 -3.42
N THR A 222 -3.94 21.38 -3.73
CA THR A 222 -3.81 20.53 -4.93
C THR A 222 -4.80 19.37 -4.90
N LEU A 223 -4.97 18.72 -3.75
CA LEU A 223 -5.99 17.68 -3.54
C LEU A 223 -7.40 18.19 -3.84
N THR A 224 -7.76 19.32 -3.25
CA THR A 224 -9.08 19.93 -3.43
C THR A 224 -9.31 20.31 -4.89
N ALA A 225 -8.27 20.78 -5.58
CA ALA A 225 -8.34 21.09 -7.01
C ALA A 225 -8.53 19.82 -7.86
N ILE A 226 -7.83 18.73 -7.57
CA ILE A 226 -8.01 17.44 -8.23
C ILE A 226 -9.43 16.92 -8.01
N LEU A 227 -9.90 16.89 -6.76
CA LEU A 227 -11.25 16.42 -6.43
C LEU A 227 -12.34 17.27 -7.08
N ARG A 228 -12.20 18.61 -7.08
CA ARG A 228 -13.13 19.52 -7.77
C ARG A 228 -13.15 19.27 -9.27
N SER A 229 -11.99 19.06 -9.89
CA SER A 229 -11.89 18.80 -11.33
C SER A 229 -12.54 17.46 -11.68
N SER A 230 -12.25 16.40 -10.91
CA SER A 230 -12.84 15.08 -11.08
C SER A 230 -14.36 15.09 -10.89
N TYR A 231 -14.86 15.78 -9.86
CA TYR A 231 -16.30 15.93 -9.63
C TYR A 231 -16.97 16.71 -10.76
N SER A 232 -16.37 17.81 -11.22
CA SER A 232 -16.88 18.61 -12.33
C SER A 232 -16.99 17.77 -13.62
N TYR A 233 -15.95 17.00 -13.94
CA TYR A 233 -15.98 16.08 -15.08
C TYR A 233 -17.05 15.00 -14.94
N ALA A 234 -17.19 14.40 -13.75
CA ALA A 234 -18.24 13.41 -13.47
C ALA A 234 -19.65 14.01 -13.56
N ALA A 235 -19.85 15.25 -13.10
CA ALA A 235 -21.13 15.96 -13.18
C ALA A 235 -21.51 16.25 -14.65
N VAL A 236 -20.55 16.69 -15.46
CA VAL A 236 -20.74 16.88 -16.92
C VAL A 236 -21.12 15.56 -17.58
N LEU A 237 -20.38 14.48 -17.32
CA LEU A 237 -20.72 13.15 -17.85
C LEU A 237 -22.13 12.73 -17.44
N ARG A 238 -22.49 12.89 -16.17
CA ARG A 238 -23.81 12.52 -15.66
C ARG A 238 -24.93 13.29 -16.35
N SER A 239 -24.70 14.58 -16.68
CA SER A 239 -25.65 15.41 -17.42
C SER A 239 -25.97 14.93 -18.84
N PHE A 240 -25.13 14.08 -19.43
CA PHE A 240 -25.41 13.45 -20.73
C PHE A 240 -26.20 12.14 -20.62
N TYR A 241 -26.23 11.51 -19.43
CA TYR A 241 -26.90 10.22 -19.20
C TYR A 241 -28.20 10.32 -18.38
N THR A 242 -28.53 11.50 -17.87
CA THR A 242 -29.85 11.87 -17.30
C THR A 242 -30.60 12.76 -18.27
#